data_AF-J9ECP1-F1
#
_entry.id   AF-J9ECP1-F1
#
_cell.length_a   1.000
_cell.length_b   1.000
_cell.length_c   1.000
_cell.angle_alpha   90.00
_cell.angle_beta   90.00
_cell.angle_gamma   90.00
#
_symmetry.space_group_name_H-M   'P 1'
#
loop_
_entity.id
_entity.type
_entity.pdbx_description
1 polymer ?
#
loop_
_entity_poly.entity_id
_entity_poly.type
_entity_poly.pdbx_seq_one_letter_code
_entity_poly.pdbx_strand_id
1 'polypeptide(L)'
;MSDKTGTLTRNIMKFKRCSIAGINFGNDEADDFQDRNLLELIRTSDEKASSVKEFLRMMAICHTVVPERDKSGALLYQASSSDEGALVRAAAALGFVFHTRKPRSILVSELGEVKSYNVLNVLEFTSERKRMGIVVQCPDGVLKLYVKGADSMIFQRLRKDSPIADDCSVHLLDYASK
;
A
#
# COMPACT_ATOMS: atom_id res chain seq x y z
N MET A 1 5.35 -18.64 -30.28
CA MET A 1 4.46 -18.12 -29.23
C MET A 1 5.14 -18.42 -27.90
N SER A 2 5.68 -17.39 -27.23
CA SER A 2 6.31 -17.55 -25.91
C SER A 2 5.31 -17.05 -24.87
N ASP A 3 4.93 -17.92 -23.95
CA ASP A 3 4.02 -17.60 -22.85
C ASP A 3 4.73 -16.62 -21.89
N LYS A 4 4.06 -15.52 -21.53
CA LYS A 4 4.62 -14.48 -20.64
C LYS A 4 4.79 -15.01 -19.21
N THR A 5 4.07 -16.06 -18.85
CA THR A 5 4.06 -16.61 -17.48
C THR A 5 5.18 -17.65 -17.33
N GLY A 6 6.28 -17.28 -16.68
CA GLY A 6 7.34 -18.20 -16.25
C GLY A 6 8.56 -18.32 -17.17
N THR A 7 8.56 -17.78 -18.39
CA THR A 7 9.76 -17.79 -19.27
C THR A 7 10.54 -16.47 -19.27
N LEU A 8 9.88 -15.33 -19.00
CA LEU A 8 10.48 -13.99 -19.04
C LEU A 8 10.50 -13.26 -17.69
N THR A 9 9.61 -13.62 -16.75
CA THR A 9 9.48 -12.93 -15.46
C THR A 9 9.54 -13.95 -14.32
N ARG A 10 10.15 -13.57 -13.19
CA ARG A 10 10.30 -14.43 -12.00
C ARG A 10 9.01 -14.57 -11.18
N ASN A 11 7.87 -14.06 -11.66
CA ASN A 11 6.60 -13.97 -10.93
C ASN A 11 6.74 -13.39 -9.50
N ILE A 12 7.74 -12.53 -9.29
CA ILE A 12 7.99 -11.81 -8.04
C ILE A 12 7.72 -10.34 -8.32
N MET A 13 6.71 -9.79 -7.65
CA MET A 13 6.40 -8.37 -7.70
C MET A 13 7.14 -7.62 -6.60
N LYS A 14 7.72 -6.48 -6.95
CA LYS A 14 8.45 -5.58 -6.05
C LYS A 14 7.87 -4.19 -6.13
N PHE A 15 7.76 -3.55 -4.97
CA PHE A 15 7.41 -2.13 -4.89
C PHE A 15 8.66 -1.30 -5.19
N LYS A 16 8.55 -0.36 -6.13
CA LYS A 16 9.71 0.40 -6.64
C LYS A 16 9.58 1.90 -6.45
N ARG A 17 8.40 2.45 -6.72
CA ARG A 17 8.13 3.88 -6.75
C ARG A 17 6.74 4.18 -6.22
N CYS A 18 6.54 5.38 -5.70
CA CYS A 18 5.22 5.89 -5.35
C CYS A 18 5.13 7.41 -5.42
N SER A 19 3.94 7.90 -5.73
CA SER A 19 3.62 9.32 -5.66
C SER A 19 2.75 9.61 -4.45
N ILE A 20 3.22 10.45 -3.53
CA ILE A 20 2.54 10.79 -2.28
C ILE A 20 2.63 12.30 -2.06
N ALA A 21 1.48 12.96 -1.87
CA ALA A 21 1.41 14.41 -1.64
C ALA A 21 2.18 15.26 -2.68
N GLY A 22 2.07 14.88 -3.97
CA GLY A 22 2.77 15.55 -5.07
C GLY A 22 4.26 15.23 -5.18
N ILE A 23 4.81 14.36 -4.32
CA ILE A 23 6.22 13.97 -4.35
C ILE A 23 6.36 12.55 -4.91
N ASN A 24 7.35 12.36 -5.77
CA ASN A 24 7.75 11.05 -6.29
C ASN A 24 8.86 10.47 -5.41
N PHE A 25 8.68 9.25 -4.91
CA PHE A 25 9.66 8.53 -4.11
C PHE A 25 10.06 7.22 -4.79
N GLY A 26 11.30 6.81 -4.55
CA GLY A 26 11.90 5.60 -5.11
C GLY A 26 12.36 5.77 -6.56
N ASN A 27 13.05 4.74 -7.05
CA ASN A 27 13.60 4.68 -8.40
C ASN A 27 13.63 3.23 -8.91
N ASP A 28 14.02 3.06 -10.17
CA ASP A 28 14.09 1.76 -10.85
C ASP A 28 15.52 1.17 -10.84
N GLU A 29 16.49 1.85 -10.21
CA GLU A 29 17.91 1.46 -10.22
C GLU A 29 18.20 0.37 -9.19
N ALA A 30 17.62 0.47 -7.99
CA ALA A 30 17.79 -0.49 -6.92
C ALA A 30 16.77 -1.64 -7.02
N ASP A 31 17.15 -2.83 -6.55
CA ASP A 31 16.27 -4.00 -6.57
C ASP A 31 15.10 -3.86 -5.57
N ASP A 32 15.33 -3.27 -4.41
CA ASP A 32 14.31 -3.01 -3.39
C ASP A 32 14.02 -1.51 -3.26
N PHE A 33 12.83 -1.16 -2.75
CA PHE A 33 12.46 0.22 -2.49
C PHE A 33 13.43 0.85 -1.50
N GLN A 34 14.18 1.85 -1.96
CA GLN A 34 15.08 2.64 -1.12
C GLN A 34 14.87 4.11 -1.44
N ASP A 35 14.30 4.82 -0.48
CA ASP A 35 14.17 6.28 -0.55
C ASP A 35 14.50 6.89 0.81
N ARG A 36 15.69 7.49 0.90
CA ARG A 36 16.16 8.12 2.14
C ARG A 36 15.31 9.33 2.50
N ASN A 37 14.83 10.09 1.52
CA ASN A 37 14.00 11.27 1.74
C ASN A 37 12.66 10.87 2.35
N LEU A 38 12.05 9.78 1.90
CA LEU A 38 10.83 9.23 2.51
C LEU A 38 11.07 8.82 3.96
N LEU A 39 12.18 8.10 4.22
CA LEU A 39 12.54 7.64 5.57
C LEU A 39 12.88 8.77 6.54
N GLU A 40 13.41 9.88 6.05
CA GLU A 40 13.64 11.09 6.85
C GLU A 40 12.34 11.85 7.06
N LEU A 41 11.54 12.05 6.00
CA LEU A 41 10.26 12.76 6.06
C LEU A 41 9.28 12.11 7.03
N ILE A 42 9.19 10.78 7.07
CA ILE A 42 8.23 10.09 7.95
C ILE A 42 8.50 10.33 9.45
N ARG A 43 9.73 10.73 9.81
CA ARG A 43 10.14 11.02 11.18
C ARG A 43 9.87 12.47 11.59
N THR A 44 9.47 13.33 10.67
CA THR A 44 9.18 14.73 10.97
C THR A 44 7.72 14.93 11.40
N SER A 45 7.40 16.16 11.80
CA SER A 45 6.04 16.62 12.08
C SER A 45 5.42 17.41 10.89
N ASP A 46 6.01 17.28 9.70
CA ASP A 46 5.53 17.95 8.49
C ASP A 46 4.16 17.40 8.03
N GLU A 47 3.35 18.22 7.39
CA GLU A 47 2.06 17.78 6.84
C GLU A 47 2.21 16.64 5.82
N LYS A 48 3.26 16.69 5.00
CA LYS A 48 3.59 15.63 4.05
C LYS A 48 3.97 14.33 4.75
N ALA A 49 4.59 14.41 5.93
CA ALA A 49 4.86 13.23 6.74
C ALA A 49 3.55 12.53 7.14
N SER A 50 2.49 13.29 7.44
CA SER A 50 1.17 12.72 7.73
C SER A 50 0.58 12.01 6.52
N SER A 51 0.74 12.58 5.31
CA SER A 51 0.32 11.96 4.06
C SER A 51 1.07 10.65 3.76
N VAL A 52 2.38 10.62 4.01
CA VAL A 52 3.21 9.40 3.88
C VAL A 52 2.78 8.32 4.87
N LYS A 53 2.57 8.67 6.15
CA LYS A 53 2.08 7.72 7.16
C LYS A 53 0.71 7.16 6.78
N GLU A 54 -0.19 7.98 6.27
CA GLU A 54 -1.52 7.55 5.84
C GLU A 54 -1.46 6.62 4.62
N PHE A 55 -0.59 6.90 3.64
CA PHE A 55 -0.35 6.04 2.49
C PHE A 55 0.17 4.64 2.90
N LEU A 56 1.18 4.60 3.78
CA LEU A 56 1.75 3.33 4.25
C LEU A 56 0.76 2.54 5.12
N ARG A 57 -0.02 3.24 5.95
CA ARG A 57 -1.14 2.65 6.71
C ARG A 57 -2.18 2.03 5.78
N MET A 58 -2.55 2.70 4.70
CA MET A 58 -3.47 2.16 3.70
C MET A 58 -2.91 0.86 3.09
N MET A 59 -1.63 0.82 2.72
CA MET A 59 -0.95 -0.38 2.20
C MET A 59 -0.95 -1.54 3.19
N ALA A 60 -0.84 -1.26 4.50
CA ALA A 60 -0.84 -2.26 5.57
C ALA A 60 -2.24 -2.71 6.05
N ILE A 61 -3.32 -2.10 5.54
CA ILE A 61 -4.71 -2.39 5.97
C ILE A 61 -5.57 -2.88 4.80
N CYS A 62 -5.51 -2.21 3.65
CA CYS A 62 -6.41 -2.42 2.52
C CYS A 62 -5.94 -3.60 1.65
N HIS A 63 -6.08 -4.82 2.13
CA HIS A 63 -5.73 -6.07 1.43
C HIS A 63 -6.40 -7.29 2.07
N THR A 64 -6.25 -8.47 1.46
CA THR A 64 -6.65 -9.76 2.06
C THR A 64 -5.46 -10.65 2.46
N VAL A 65 -4.22 -10.16 2.35
CA VAL A 65 -3.00 -10.87 2.81
C VAL A 65 -3.16 -11.43 4.23
N VAL A 66 -2.68 -12.67 4.42
CA VAL A 66 -2.67 -13.38 5.69
C VAL A 66 -1.25 -13.36 6.27
N PRO A 67 -1.06 -12.91 7.52
CA PRO A 67 0.22 -12.93 8.20
C PRO A 67 0.40 -14.29 8.89
N GLU A 68 1.54 -14.93 8.68
CA GLU A 68 1.94 -16.16 9.34
C GLU A 68 3.26 -15.97 10.08
N ARG A 69 3.49 -16.78 11.11
CA ARG A 69 4.79 -16.83 11.79
C ARG A 69 5.46 -18.14 11.46
N ASP A 70 6.71 -18.07 11.06
CA ASP A 70 7.53 -19.26 10.89
C ASP A 70 8.01 -19.82 12.25
N LYS A 71 8.78 -20.91 12.19
CA LYS A 71 9.33 -21.57 13.39
C LYS A 71 10.29 -20.68 14.20
N SER A 72 10.87 -19.66 13.58
CA SER A 72 11.75 -18.67 14.24
C SER A 72 10.98 -17.50 14.84
N GLY A 73 9.67 -17.41 14.56
CA GLY A 73 8.82 -16.29 14.95
C GLY A 73 8.83 -15.13 13.95
N ALA A 74 9.55 -15.26 12.83
CA ALA A 74 9.59 -14.26 11.78
C ALA A 74 8.25 -14.21 11.03
N LEU A 75 7.86 -12.99 10.65
CA LEU A 75 6.57 -12.74 10.03
C LEU A 75 6.65 -12.94 8.51
N LEU A 76 5.81 -13.83 7.98
CA LEU A 76 5.65 -14.13 6.57
C LEU A 76 4.27 -13.67 6.09
N TYR A 77 4.20 -13.26 4.83
CA TYR A 77 2.96 -12.77 4.22
C TYR A 77 2.52 -13.69 3.09
N GLN A 78 1.39 -14.36 3.28
CA GLN A 78 0.72 -15.13 2.24
C GLN A 78 -0.34 -14.27 1.54
N ALA A 79 -0.18 -14.09 0.24
CA ALA A 79 -1.06 -13.26 -0.57
C ALA A 79 -1.54 -14.05 -1.79
N SER A 80 -2.84 -13.96 -2.08
CA SER A 80 -3.41 -14.57 -3.30
C SER A 80 -2.98 -13.83 -4.58
N SER A 81 -2.57 -12.56 -4.44
CA SER A 81 -1.98 -11.75 -5.51
C SER A 81 -0.57 -11.32 -5.09
N SER A 82 0.39 -11.45 -6.02
CA SER A 82 1.79 -11.03 -5.83
C SER A 82 1.91 -9.52 -5.60
N ASP A 83 1.04 -8.72 -6.21
CA ASP A 83 0.98 -7.26 -6.03
C ASP A 83 0.62 -6.88 -4.60
N GLU A 84 -0.42 -7.51 -4.03
CA GLU A 84 -0.80 -7.24 -2.64
C GLU A 84 0.33 -7.60 -1.68
N GLY A 85 0.97 -8.75 -1.90
CA GLY A 85 2.13 -9.15 -1.11
C GLY A 85 3.28 -8.15 -1.19
N ALA A 86 3.54 -7.59 -2.37
CA ALA A 86 4.57 -6.58 -2.57
C ALA A 86 4.27 -5.29 -1.80
N LEU A 87 3.02 -4.81 -1.84
CA LEU A 87 2.59 -3.63 -1.10
C LEU A 87 2.71 -3.83 0.41
N VAL A 88 2.25 -4.95 0.96
CA VAL A 88 2.32 -5.22 2.40
C VAL A 88 3.78 -5.37 2.87
N ARG A 89 4.64 -6.02 2.09
CA ARG A 89 6.08 -6.11 2.39
C ARG A 89 6.75 -4.74 2.38
N ALA A 90 6.42 -3.88 1.41
CA ALA A 90 6.97 -2.54 1.34
C ALA A 90 6.54 -1.67 2.53
N ALA A 91 5.25 -1.72 2.91
CA ALA A 91 4.77 -1.03 4.10
C ALA A 91 5.51 -1.51 5.36
N ALA A 92 5.70 -2.82 5.51
CA ALA A 92 6.43 -3.38 6.65
C ALA A 92 7.90 -2.93 6.69
N ALA A 93 8.59 -2.91 5.54
CA ALA A 93 9.96 -2.41 5.44
C ALA A 93 10.09 -0.92 5.80
N LEU A 94 9.03 -0.15 5.60
CA LEU A 94 8.94 1.28 5.95
C LEU A 94 8.37 1.53 7.36
N GLY A 95 8.27 0.48 8.19
CA GLY A 95 7.86 0.59 9.58
C GLY A 95 6.35 0.52 9.83
N PHE A 96 5.56 0.11 8.83
CA PHE A 96 4.10 -0.11 8.92
C PHE A 96 3.81 -1.60 8.77
N VAL A 97 4.06 -2.36 9.83
CA VAL A 97 4.05 -3.82 9.82
C VAL A 97 2.64 -4.32 10.09
N PHE A 98 2.02 -4.95 9.09
CA PHE A 98 0.77 -5.68 9.26
C PHE A 98 0.99 -6.92 10.14
N HIS A 99 0.68 -6.83 11.42
CA HIS A 99 1.10 -7.83 12.42
C HIS A 99 0.11 -8.98 12.57
N THR A 100 -1.20 -8.69 12.57
CA THR A 100 -2.23 -9.71 12.83
C THR A 100 -3.55 -9.33 12.15
N ARG A 101 -4.25 -10.34 11.63
CA ARG A 101 -5.64 -10.24 11.20
C ARG A 101 -6.52 -11.09 12.10
N LYS A 102 -7.50 -10.43 12.72
CA LYS A 102 -8.60 -11.05 13.46
C LYS A 102 -9.88 -10.93 12.61
N PRO A 103 -10.94 -11.69 12.91
CA PRO A 103 -12.18 -11.64 12.12
C PRO A 103 -12.81 -10.25 11.96
N ARG A 104 -12.63 -9.36 12.95
CA ARG A 104 -13.20 -7.99 12.95
C ARG A 104 -12.17 -6.90 13.18
N SER A 105 -10.88 -7.21 13.17
CA SER A 105 -9.85 -6.18 13.35
C SER A 105 -8.51 -6.55 12.72
N ILE A 106 -7.73 -5.53 12.38
CA ILE A 106 -6.37 -5.63 11.88
C ILE A 106 -5.45 -4.92 12.87
N LEU A 107 -4.33 -5.55 13.22
CA LEU A 107 -3.31 -4.96 14.07
C LEU A 107 -2.12 -4.57 13.19
N VAL A 108 -1.72 -3.30 13.24
CA VAL A 108 -0.57 -2.77 12.50
C VAL A 108 0.40 -2.17 13.50
N SER A 109 1.67 -2.55 13.44
CA SER A 109 2.75 -1.84 14.15
C SER A 109 3.20 -0.68 13.29
N GLU A 110 2.92 0.54 13.76
CA GLU A 110 3.30 1.78 13.11
C GLU A 110 4.47 2.41 13.86
N LEU A 111 5.64 2.41 13.22
CA LEU A 111 6.87 2.95 13.78
C LEU A 111 7.19 2.39 15.19
N GLY A 112 6.84 1.13 15.42
CA GLY A 112 7.06 0.42 16.69
C GLY A 112 5.85 0.37 17.63
N GLU A 113 4.78 1.12 17.36
CA GLU A 113 3.57 1.13 18.17
C GLU A 113 2.45 0.30 17.53
N VAL A 114 1.95 -0.71 18.25
CA VAL A 114 0.87 -1.57 17.75
C VAL A 114 -0.49 -0.90 17.92
N LYS A 115 -1.19 -0.69 16.81
CA LYS A 115 -2.52 -0.09 16.73
C LYS A 115 -3.54 -1.09 16.19
N SER A 116 -4.78 -1.03 16.71
CA SER A 116 -5.88 -1.87 16.28
C SER A 116 -6.90 -1.08 15.45
N TYR A 117 -7.21 -1.60 14.27
CA TYR A 117 -8.19 -1.05 13.34
C TYR A 117 -9.39 -2.01 13.26
N ASN A 118 -10.59 -1.56 13.62
CA ASN A 118 -11.77 -2.41 13.53
C ASN A 118 -12.24 -2.45 12.08
N VAL A 119 -12.37 -3.65 11.51
CA VAL A 119 -12.84 -3.84 10.14
C VAL A 119 -14.36 -3.90 10.17
N LEU A 120 -15.00 -2.92 9.53
CA LEU A 120 -16.45 -2.81 9.46
C LEU A 120 -16.99 -3.46 8.18
N ASN A 121 -16.29 -3.31 7.06
CA ASN A 121 -16.65 -3.95 5.81
C ASN A 121 -15.45 -4.10 4.88
N VAL A 122 -15.45 -5.14 4.05
CA VAL A 122 -14.45 -5.36 3.00
C VAL A 122 -15.19 -5.40 1.66
N LEU A 123 -14.80 -4.50 0.75
CA LEU A 123 -15.28 -4.45 -0.62
C LEU A 123 -14.24 -5.15 -1.50
N GLU A 124 -14.41 -6.45 -1.71
CA GLU A 124 -13.44 -7.28 -2.39
C GLU A 124 -13.07 -6.78 -3.79
N PHE A 125 -11.89 -7.16 -4.28
CA PHE A 125 -11.57 -6.92 -5.67
C PHE A 125 -12.47 -7.74 -6.59
N THR A 126 -12.89 -7.17 -7.72
CA THR A 126 -13.56 -7.89 -8.81
C THR A 126 -13.05 -7.36 -10.15
N SER A 127 -12.94 -8.21 -11.16
CA SER A 127 -12.48 -7.82 -12.50
C SER A 127 -13.34 -6.73 -13.16
N GLU A 128 -14.63 -6.66 -12.81
CA GLU A 128 -15.53 -5.60 -13.27
C GLU A 128 -15.22 -4.25 -12.61
N ARG A 129 -15.07 -4.22 -11.28
CA ARG A 129 -14.77 -2.98 -10.53
C ARG A 129 -13.32 -2.49 -10.69
N LYS A 130 -12.37 -3.41 -10.90
CA LYS A 130 -10.91 -3.18 -10.93
C LYS A 130 -10.36 -2.37 -9.75
N ARG A 131 -11.01 -2.51 -8.59
CA ARG A 131 -10.63 -1.88 -7.32
C ARG A 131 -11.15 -2.69 -6.14
N MET A 132 -10.52 -2.50 -5.00
CA MET A 132 -10.86 -3.03 -3.69
C MET A 132 -11.02 -1.86 -2.72
N GLY A 133 -11.88 -2.01 -1.72
CA GLY A 133 -11.91 -1.09 -0.58
C GLY A 133 -12.10 -1.79 0.75
N ILE A 134 -11.81 -1.07 1.84
CA ILE A 134 -12.06 -1.52 3.20
C ILE A 134 -12.55 -0.35 4.03
N VAL A 135 -13.61 -0.57 4.80
CA VAL A 135 -14.14 0.39 5.76
C VAL A 135 -13.63 -0.01 7.14
N VAL A 136 -12.91 0.89 7.79
CA VAL A 136 -12.34 0.67 9.12
C VAL A 136 -12.72 1.78 10.09
N GLN A 137 -12.80 1.44 11.37
CA GLN A 137 -12.71 2.41 12.46
C GLN A 137 -11.27 2.42 12.98
N CYS A 138 -10.66 3.60 12.94
CA CYS A 138 -9.32 3.86 13.44
C CYS A 138 -9.28 3.86 14.98
N PRO A 139 -8.08 3.77 15.60
CA PRO A 139 -7.93 3.80 17.06
C PRO A 139 -8.51 5.05 17.74
N ASP A 140 -8.52 6.17 17.02
CA ASP A 140 -9.11 7.45 17.46
C ASP A 140 -10.63 7.51 17.29
N GLY A 141 -11.26 6.43 16.83
CA GLY A 141 -12.70 6.33 16.57
C GLY A 141 -13.14 6.83 15.19
N VAL A 142 -12.24 7.44 14.40
CA VAL A 142 -12.55 7.96 13.07
C VAL A 142 -12.84 6.83 12.10
N LEU A 143 -13.90 6.96 11.30
CA LEU A 143 -14.21 6.02 10.23
C LEU A 143 -13.46 6.41 8.95
N LYS A 144 -12.78 5.44 8.33
CA LYS A 144 -12.07 5.63 7.05
C LYS A 144 -12.46 4.56 6.05
N LEU A 145 -12.65 4.98 4.81
CA LEU A 145 -12.70 4.10 3.64
C LEU A 145 -11.36 4.20 2.91
N TYR A 146 -10.60 3.11 2.90
CA TYR A 146 -9.45 2.97 2.02
C TYR A 146 -9.87 2.29 0.73
N VAL A 147 -9.32 2.74 -0.40
CA VAL A 147 -9.57 2.18 -1.72
C VAL A 147 -8.26 2.09 -2.49
N LYS A 148 -8.03 0.95 -3.14
CA LYS A 148 -6.94 0.73 -4.09
C LYS A 148 -7.46 0.12 -5.38
N GLY A 149 -6.89 0.46 -6.52
CA GLY A 149 -7.34 -0.06 -7.81
C GLY A 149 -6.65 0.63 -8.97
N ALA A 150 -7.11 0.33 -10.19
CA ALA A 150 -6.60 0.96 -11.40
C ALA A 150 -6.80 2.48 -11.36
N ASP A 151 -5.78 3.21 -11.80
CA ASP A 151 -5.77 4.67 -11.94
C ASP A 151 -7.06 5.21 -12.60
N SER A 152 -7.40 4.72 -13.79
CA SER A 152 -8.61 5.06 -14.54
C SER A 152 -9.91 4.88 -13.74
N MET A 153 -9.96 3.96 -12.78
CA MET A 153 -11.12 3.74 -11.92
C MET A 153 -11.13 4.64 -10.69
N ILE A 154 -9.96 4.98 -10.15
CA ILE A 154 -9.82 5.85 -8.98
C ILE A 154 -10.01 7.32 -9.38
N PHE A 155 -9.35 7.79 -10.44
CA PHE A 155 -9.39 9.18 -10.89
C PHE A 155 -10.82 9.67 -11.19
N GLN A 156 -11.66 8.81 -11.78
CA GLN A 156 -13.08 9.12 -12.05
C GLN A 156 -13.93 9.38 -10.78
N ARG A 157 -13.42 9.04 -9.60
CA ARG A 157 -14.12 9.11 -8.31
C ARG A 157 -13.46 10.09 -7.34
N LEU A 158 -12.45 10.83 -7.78
CA LEU A 158 -11.83 11.87 -6.99
C LEU A 158 -12.76 13.10 -6.88
N ARG A 159 -12.53 13.88 -5.82
CA ARG A 159 -13.08 15.22 -5.71
C ARG A 159 -12.50 16.08 -6.85
N LYS A 160 -13.33 16.91 -7.48
CA LYS A 160 -12.94 17.66 -8.71
C LYS A 160 -11.81 18.67 -8.50
N ASP A 161 -11.63 19.15 -7.28
CA ASP A 161 -10.68 20.17 -6.83
C ASP A 161 -9.51 19.55 -6.04
N SER A 162 -9.11 18.32 -6.37
CA SER A 162 -7.94 17.69 -5.73
C SER A 162 -6.66 18.35 -6.24
N PRO A 163 -5.90 19.07 -5.39
CA PRO A 163 -4.75 19.87 -5.83
C PRO A 163 -3.55 19.03 -6.30
N ILE A 164 -3.53 17.74 -5.95
CA ILE A 164 -2.41 16.82 -6.23
C ILE A 164 -2.73 15.78 -7.32
N ALA A 165 -3.91 15.84 -7.92
CA ALA A 165 -4.33 14.85 -8.91
C ALA A 165 -3.47 14.94 -10.19
N ASP A 166 -3.16 16.15 -10.64
CA ASP A 166 -2.37 16.37 -11.85
C ASP A 166 -0.92 15.89 -11.67
N ASP A 167 -0.27 16.25 -10.57
CA ASP A 167 1.08 15.75 -10.22
C ASP A 167 1.12 14.22 -10.18
N CYS A 168 0.13 13.59 -9.54
CA CYS A 168 0.02 12.14 -9.47
C CYS A 168 -0.16 11.53 -10.87
N SER A 169 -0.99 12.14 -11.73
CA SER A 169 -1.20 11.68 -13.10
C SER A 169 0.09 11.75 -13.92
N VAL A 170 0.89 12.82 -13.79
CA VAL A 170 2.18 12.95 -14.46
C VAL A 170 3.15 11.87 -14.01
N HIS A 171 3.24 11.61 -12.70
CA HIS A 171 4.09 10.53 -12.18
C HIS A 171 3.67 9.14 -12.67
N LEU A 172 2.36 8.85 -12.71
CA LEU A 172 1.86 7.57 -13.19
C LEU A 172 2.15 7.35 -14.68
N LEU A 173 2.08 8.40 -15.50
CA LEU A 173 2.49 8.35 -16.91
C LEU A 173 3.98 8.05 -17.06
N ASP A 174 4.84 8.67 -16.23
CA ASP A 174 6.27 8.33 -16.19
C ASP A 174 6.51 6.87 -15.80
N TYR A 175 5.79 6.36 -14.79
CA TYR A 175 5.92 4.97 -14.35
C TYR A 175 5.53 3.97 -15.44
N ALA A 176 4.48 4.27 -16.22
CA ALA A 176 3.99 3.40 -17.28
C ALA A 176 4.88 3.42 -18.54
N SER A 177 5.75 4.42 -18.68
CA SER A 177 6.64 4.59 -19.84
C SER A 177 7.95 3.80 -19.75
N LYS A 178 8.22 3.16 -18.61
CA LYS A 178 9.43 2.38 -18.32
C LYS A 178 9.11 0.89 -18.21
#